data_AF-A0A0C9R973-F1
#
_entry.id   AF-A0A0C9R973-F1
#
_cell.length_a   1.000
_cell.length_b   1.000
_cell.length_c   1.000
_cell.angle_alpha   90.00
_cell.angle_beta   90.00
_cell.angle_gamma   90.00
#
_symmetry.space_group_name_H-M   'P 1'
#
loop_
_entity.id
_entity.type
_entity.pdbx_description
1 polymer ?
#
loop_
_entity_poly.entity_id
_entity_poly.type
_entity_poly.pdbx_seq_one_letter_code
_entity_poly.pdbx_strand_id
1 'polypeptide(L)'
;MESSEENVGHVAKLLTSEEFEKMKAQDSRLVSERCAILLEKEAKKHWDLFYKRNTTNFFKDRHWTTREFQELLDVGSIDNGCLIEVGCGVGNLIYPLLEDGLRFKKIYACDLSPRAVNFIKEHKLFDPKIMTAFQADVTTDDCFSDIHDSIDVATLIFVLSAIHPQKFQSQESF
;
A
#
# COMPACT_ATOMS: atom_id res chain seq x y z
N MET A 1 15.56 31.18 20.47
CA MET A 1 16.02 29.87 20.97
C MET A 1 15.00 28.87 20.47
N GLU A 2 15.37 28.15 19.42
CA GLU A 2 14.50 27.22 18.70
C GLU A 2 14.03 26.09 19.61
N SER A 3 12.75 25.79 19.51
CA SER A 3 12.10 24.60 20.04
C SER A 3 12.67 23.37 19.36
N SER A 4 13.27 22.48 20.15
CA SER A 4 13.62 21.13 19.71
C SER A 4 12.32 20.36 19.43
N GLU A 5 11.97 20.22 18.16
CA GLU A 5 10.95 19.28 17.71
C GLU A 5 11.39 17.88 18.13
N GLU A 6 10.60 17.25 19.01
CA GLU A 6 10.76 15.85 19.36
C GLU A 6 10.47 15.01 18.13
N ASN A 7 11.54 14.59 17.45
CA ASN A 7 11.45 13.61 16.40
C ASN A 7 11.01 12.28 17.05
N VAL A 8 9.71 11.98 17.01
CA VAL A 8 9.14 10.69 17.48
C VAL A 8 9.52 9.61 16.46
N GLY A 9 10.81 9.27 16.44
CA GLY A 9 11.39 8.22 15.63
C GLY A 9 11.15 6.86 16.28
N HIS A 10 10.64 5.94 15.45
CA HIS A 10 10.38 4.52 15.69
C HIS A 10 11.31 3.85 16.73
N VAL A 11 10.77 3.37 17.86
CA VAL A 11 11.51 2.54 18.82
C VAL A 11 11.70 1.16 18.21
N ALA A 12 12.82 0.94 17.52
CA ALA A 12 13.20 -0.39 17.07
C ALA A 12 13.36 -1.30 18.30
N LYS A 13 12.47 -2.29 18.44
CA LYS A 13 12.52 -3.25 19.55
C LYS A 13 13.86 -3.98 19.53
N LEU A 14 14.58 -3.96 20.64
CA LEU A 14 15.73 -4.83 20.86
C LEU A 14 15.24 -6.27 21.01
N LEU A 15 15.67 -7.15 20.10
CA LEU A 15 15.30 -8.56 20.14
C LEU A 15 15.99 -9.26 21.31
N THR A 16 15.22 -10.08 22.03
CA THR A 16 15.77 -11.03 23.00
C THR A 16 16.57 -12.13 22.28
N SER A 17 17.46 -12.83 22.99
CA SER A 17 18.21 -13.95 22.41
C SER A 17 17.29 -15.03 21.82
N GLU A 18 16.14 -15.29 22.46
CA GLU A 18 15.15 -16.24 21.95
C GLU A 18 14.52 -15.78 20.63
N GLU A 19 14.17 -14.50 20.51
CA GLU A 19 13.61 -13.93 19.28
C GLU A 19 14.64 -13.92 18.14
N PHE A 20 15.90 -13.67 18.46
CA PHE A 20 16.99 -13.71 17.49
C PHE A 20 17.19 -15.13 16.94
N GLU A 21 17.16 -16.16 17.79
CA GLU A 21 17.23 -17.55 17.34
C GLU A 21 15.99 -17.96 16.53
N LYS A 22 14.80 -17.48 16.89
CA LYS A 22 13.57 -17.68 16.09
C LYS A 22 13.69 -17.04 14.70
N MET A 23 14.22 -15.82 14.61
CA MET A 23 14.46 -15.13 13.34
C MET A 23 15.44 -15.91 12.47
N LYS A 24 16.59 -16.33 13.02
CA LYS A 24 17.54 -17.19 12.29
C LYS A 24 16.94 -18.51 11.84
N ALA A 25 16.09 -19.12 12.67
CA ALA A 25 15.40 -20.35 12.30
C ALA A 25 14.43 -20.13 11.12
N GLN A 26 13.82 -18.95 10.99
CA GLN A 26 13.01 -18.61 9.81
C GLN A 26 13.85 -18.54 8.54
N ASP A 27 15.08 -18.03 8.63
CA ASP A 27 16.02 -17.91 7.50
C ASP A 27 16.49 -19.27 6.95
N SER A 28 16.31 -20.36 7.70
CA SER A 28 16.61 -21.72 7.22
C SER A 28 15.80 -22.15 5.98
N ARG A 29 14.73 -21.41 5.65
CA ARG A 29 13.81 -21.69 4.53
C ARG A 29 13.92 -20.67 3.40
N LEU A 30 14.98 -19.88 3.36
CA LEU A 30 15.18 -18.92 2.27
C LEU A 30 15.30 -19.64 0.93
N VAL A 31 14.70 -19.02 -0.09
CA VAL A 31 14.88 -19.46 -1.47
C VAL A 31 16.32 -19.17 -1.92
N SER A 32 16.80 -19.90 -2.93
CA SER A 32 18.11 -19.58 -3.53
C SER A 32 18.13 -18.14 -4.07
N GLU A 33 19.30 -17.52 -4.11
CA GLU A 33 19.48 -16.16 -4.65
C GLU A 33 18.92 -16.02 -6.07
N ARG A 34 19.16 -17.02 -6.93
CA ARG A 34 18.60 -17.06 -8.28
C ARG A 34 17.07 -17.03 -8.27
N CYS A 35 16.44 -17.78 -7.36
CA CYS A 35 14.98 -17.78 -7.21
C CYS A 35 14.48 -16.42 -6.71
N ALA A 36 15.14 -15.83 -5.73
CA ALA A 36 14.78 -14.50 -5.21
C ALA A 36 14.82 -13.44 -6.33
N ILE A 37 15.91 -13.39 -7.11
CA ILE A 37 16.04 -12.46 -8.25
C ILE A 37 14.92 -12.66 -9.29
N LEU A 38 14.57 -13.91 -9.60
CA LEU A 38 13.48 -14.21 -10.53
C LEU A 38 12.11 -13.79 -9.98
N LEU A 39 11.86 -14.02 -8.70
CA LEU A 39 10.61 -13.62 -8.04
C LEU A 39 10.44 -12.10 -8.05
N GLU A 40 11.52 -11.35 -7.76
CA GLU A 40 11.54 -9.89 -7.82
C GLU A 40 11.29 -9.39 -9.25
N LYS A 41 12.01 -9.95 -10.24
CA LYS A 41 11.86 -9.57 -11.65
C LYS A 41 10.46 -9.86 -12.19
N GLU A 42 9.84 -10.95 -11.74
CA GLU A 42 8.50 -11.36 -12.17
C GLU A 42 7.38 -10.95 -11.19
N ALA A 43 7.65 -10.08 -10.20
CA ALA A 43 6.69 -9.72 -9.15
C ALA A 43 5.34 -9.28 -9.73
N LYS A 44 5.34 -8.39 -10.73
CA LYS A 44 4.12 -7.94 -11.43
C LYS A 44 3.29 -9.10 -11.97
N LYS A 45 3.94 -10.05 -12.65
CA LYS A 45 3.28 -11.23 -13.24
C LYS A 45 2.70 -12.13 -12.16
N HIS A 46 3.42 -12.34 -11.05
CA HIS A 46 2.94 -13.15 -9.94
C HIS A 46 1.71 -12.53 -9.27
N TRP A 47 1.71 -11.22 -9.04
CA TRP A 47 0.54 -10.51 -8.52
C TRP A 47 -0.64 -10.55 -9.50
N ASP A 48 -0.41 -10.34 -10.80
CA ASP A 48 -1.50 -10.42 -11.80
C ASP A 48 -2.13 -11.84 -11.87
N LEU A 49 -1.31 -12.89 -11.79
CA LEU A 49 -1.77 -14.28 -11.73
C LEU A 49 -2.53 -14.58 -10.44
N PHE A 50 -2.09 -14.01 -9.31
CA PHE A 50 -2.78 -14.13 -8.04
C PHE A 50 -4.21 -13.55 -8.15
N TYR A 51 -4.36 -12.33 -8.68
CA TYR A 51 -5.69 -11.74 -8.88
C TYR A 51 -6.51 -12.46 -9.95
N LYS A 52 -5.86 -13.06 -10.95
CA LYS A 52 -6.55 -13.90 -11.94
C LYS A 52 -7.20 -15.11 -11.29
N ARG A 53 -6.51 -15.74 -10.34
CA ARG A 53 -6.96 -16.95 -9.65
C ARG A 53 -7.99 -16.66 -8.56
N ASN A 54 -7.80 -15.61 -7.79
CA ASN A 54 -8.57 -15.37 -6.57
C ASN A 54 -9.64 -14.27 -6.69
N THR A 55 -9.63 -13.53 -7.80
CA THR A 55 -10.56 -12.43 -8.09
C THR A 55 -10.65 -11.44 -6.91
N THR A 56 -11.84 -11.23 -6.35
CA THR A 56 -12.12 -10.29 -5.26
C THR A 56 -12.31 -10.97 -3.90
N ASN A 57 -12.05 -12.28 -3.78
CA ASN A 57 -12.50 -13.09 -2.64
C ASN A 57 -11.39 -13.45 -1.64
N PHE A 58 -10.14 -13.07 -1.88
CA PHE A 58 -9.01 -13.52 -1.06
C PHE A 58 -8.87 -12.72 0.25
N PHE A 59 -8.78 -11.39 0.14
CA PHE A 59 -8.65 -10.51 1.29
C PHE A 59 -10.03 -10.10 1.79
N LYS A 60 -10.14 -9.93 3.11
CA LYS A 60 -11.35 -9.41 3.74
C LYS A 60 -11.36 -7.89 3.69
N ASP A 61 -12.56 -7.35 3.64
CA ASP A 61 -12.82 -5.92 3.80
C ASP A 61 -12.35 -5.40 5.16
N ARG A 62 -11.69 -4.25 5.14
CA ARG A 62 -10.97 -3.66 6.27
C ARG A 62 -11.81 -2.65 7.05
N HIS A 63 -12.97 -3.08 7.54
CA HIS A 63 -13.88 -2.28 8.40
C HIS A 63 -13.28 -1.88 9.77
N TRP A 64 -12.03 -2.23 10.05
CA TRP A 64 -11.33 -1.85 11.28
C TRP A 64 -10.50 -0.56 11.12
N THR A 65 -10.28 -0.09 9.88
CA THR A 65 -9.32 0.98 9.57
C THR A 65 -9.66 2.30 10.25
N THR A 66 -10.92 2.72 10.24
CA THR A 66 -11.39 3.95 10.91
C THR A 66 -11.32 3.87 12.44
N ARG A 67 -11.24 2.66 13.03
CA ARG A 67 -11.03 2.50 14.48
C ARG A 67 -9.56 2.74 14.85
N GLU A 68 -8.64 2.19 14.06
CA GLU A 68 -7.20 2.26 14.34
C GLU A 68 -6.57 3.58 13.86
N PHE A 69 -7.11 4.18 12.80
CA PHE A 69 -6.60 5.41 12.18
C PHE A 69 -7.72 6.44 12.11
N GLN A 70 -7.88 7.22 13.18
CA GLN A 70 -8.92 8.25 13.28
C GLN A 70 -8.71 9.38 12.26
N GLU A 71 -7.48 9.58 11.80
CA GLU A 71 -7.11 10.56 10.76
C GLU A 71 -7.88 10.31 9.44
N LEU A 72 -8.29 9.07 9.17
CA LEU A 72 -9.14 8.75 8.02
C LEU A 72 -10.54 9.37 8.14
N LEU A 73 -11.05 9.55 9.37
CA LEU A 73 -12.32 10.22 9.59
C LEU A 73 -12.22 11.72 9.31
N ASP A 74 -11.12 12.34 9.73
CA ASP A 74 -10.89 13.78 9.52
C ASP A 74 -10.79 14.09 8.01
N VAL A 75 -10.00 13.30 7.28
CA VAL A 75 -9.86 13.43 5.81
C VAL A 75 -11.13 13.01 5.06
N GLY A 76 -11.85 12.03 5.59
CA GLY A 76 -13.14 11.57 5.09
C GLY A 76 -14.33 12.45 5.49
N SER A 77 -14.09 13.55 6.22
CA SER A 77 -15.11 14.51 6.63
C SER A 77 -15.10 15.74 5.70
N ILE A 78 -16.28 16.09 5.17
CA ILE A 78 -16.53 17.34 4.44
C ILE A 78 -15.85 17.44 3.05
N ASP A 79 -15.96 16.40 2.20
CA ASP A 79 -15.70 16.44 0.74
C ASP A 79 -14.35 17.06 0.29
N ASN A 80 -13.37 17.22 1.19
CA ASN A 80 -12.17 18.03 0.94
C ASN A 80 -10.87 17.23 0.95
N GLY A 81 -10.84 16.04 1.56
CA GLY A 81 -9.63 15.24 1.67
C GLY A 81 -9.28 14.45 0.42
N CYS A 82 -7.99 14.33 0.14
CA CYS A 82 -7.42 13.51 -0.92
C CYS A 82 -6.67 12.31 -0.33
N LEU A 83 -7.13 11.11 -0.65
CA LEU A 83 -6.57 9.83 -0.19
C LEU A 83 -5.81 9.16 -1.34
N ILE A 84 -4.65 8.57 -1.06
CA ILE A 84 -4.07 7.51 -1.88
C ILE A 84 -4.01 6.17 -1.14
N GLU A 85 -4.48 5.11 -1.78
CA GLU A 85 -4.17 3.73 -1.39
C GLU A 85 -3.14 3.14 -2.36
N VAL A 86 -1.93 2.90 -1.85
CA VAL A 86 -0.89 2.16 -2.57
C VAL A 86 -1.05 0.68 -2.27
N GLY A 87 -0.96 -0.16 -3.31
CA GLY A 87 -1.28 -1.58 -3.20
C GLY A 87 -2.77 -1.78 -2.91
N CYS A 88 -3.62 -1.06 -3.65
CA CYS A 88 -5.06 -1.03 -3.40
C CYS A 88 -5.77 -2.37 -3.58
N GLY A 89 -5.14 -3.32 -4.27
CA GLY A 89 -5.73 -4.62 -4.58
C GLY A 89 -7.09 -4.45 -5.25
N VAL A 90 -8.12 -5.06 -4.66
CA VAL A 90 -9.50 -4.95 -5.15
C VAL A 90 -10.34 -3.93 -4.38
N GLY A 91 -9.71 -3.07 -3.56
CA GLY A 91 -10.36 -1.98 -2.85
C GLY A 91 -10.89 -2.35 -1.47
N ASN A 92 -10.34 -3.39 -0.83
CA ASN A 92 -10.77 -3.84 0.50
C ASN A 92 -10.52 -2.81 1.62
N LEU A 93 -9.81 -1.70 1.37
CA LEU A 93 -9.79 -0.53 2.27
C LEU A 93 -10.74 0.55 1.75
N ILE A 94 -10.57 0.99 0.50
CA ILE A 94 -11.36 2.09 -0.08
C ILE A 94 -12.87 1.86 0.03
N TYR A 95 -13.38 0.69 -0.37
CA TYR A 95 -14.84 0.49 -0.42
C TYR A 95 -15.50 0.45 0.96
N PRO A 96 -14.92 -0.23 1.97
CA PRO A 96 -15.41 -0.11 3.34
C PRO A 96 -15.50 1.33 3.84
N LEU A 97 -14.51 2.19 3.54
CA LEU A 97 -14.58 3.61 3.92
C LEU A 97 -15.79 4.32 3.27
N LEU A 98 -16.04 4.05 1.99
CA LEU A 98 -17.18 4.63 1.26
C LEU A 98 -18.52 4.07 1.77
N GLU A 99 -18.57 2.79 2.13
CA GLU A 99 -19.76 2.13 2.70
C GLU A 99 -20.08 2.65 4.11
N ASP A 100 -19.05 2.98 4.90
CA ASP A 100 -19.17 3.64 6.21
C ASP A 100 -19.55 5.14 6.08
N GLY A 101 -19.71 5.63 4.86
CA GLY A 101 -20.24 6.96 4.56
C GLY A 101 -19.21 8.08 4.48
N LEU A 102 -17.91 7.76 4.56
CA LEU A 102 -16.85 8.75 4.38
C LEU A 102 -16.87 9.30 2.96
N ARG A 103 -16.53 10.58 2.83
CA ARG A 103 -16.51 11.29 1.56
C ARG A 103 -15.17 11.96 1.35
N PHE A 104 -14.63 11.78 0.16
CA PHE A 104 -13.34 12.30 -0.24
C PHE A 104 -13.50 13.20 -1.46
N LYS A 105 -12.71 14.27 -1.53
CA LYS A 105 -12.58 15.10 -2.74
C LYS A 105 -12.04 14.26 -3.89
N LYS A 106 -11.00 13.47 -3.60
CA LYS A 106 -10.31 12.63 -4.57
C LYS A 106 -9.73 11.39 -3.90
N ILE A 107 -9.81 10.26 -4.59
CA ILE A 107 -9.20 9.00 -4.19
C ILE A 107 -8.30 8.52 -5.32
N TYR A 108 -7.04 8.31 -5.02
CA TYR A 108 -6.09 7.62 -5.88
C TYR A 108 -5.91 6.19 -5.39
N ALA A 109 -5.94 5.24 -6.32
CA ALA A 109 -5.76 3.83 -6.01
C ALA A 109 -4.76 3.25 -7.00
N CYS A 110 -3.63 2.75 -6.52
CA CYS A 110 -2.65 2.14 -7.40
C CYS A 110 -2.22 0.75 -6.95
N ASP A 111 -1.98 -0.12 -7.91
CA ASP A 111 -1.48 -1.47 -7.68
C ASP A 111 -0.50 -1.86 -8.79
N LEU A 112 0.44 -2.75 -8.47
CA LEU A 112 1.38 -3.30 -9.45
C LEU A 112 0.64 -4.13 -10.52
N SER A 113 -0.44 -4.80 -10.11
CA SER A 113 -1.29 -5.64 -10.94
C SER A 113 -2.33 -4.82 -11.71
N PRO A 114 -2.30 -4.79 -13.06
CA PRO A 114 -3.35 -4.12 -13.83
C PRO A 114 -4.73 -4.76 -13.62
N ARG A 115 -4.79 -6.06 -13.27
CA ARG A 115 -6.05 -6.73 -12.97
C ARG A 115 -6.67 -6.27 -11.65
N ALA A 116 -5.85 -5.99 -10.64
CA ALA A 116 -6.32 -5.42 -9.37
C ALA A 116 -6.99 -4.05 -9.62
N VAL A 117 -6.30 -3.20 -10.37
CA VAL A 117 -6.82 -1.89 -10.82
C VAL A 117 -8.12 -2.01 -11.61
N ASN A 118 -8.28 -3.04 -12.45
CA ASN A 118 -9.54 -3.27 -13.15
C ASN A 118 -10.69 -3.64 -12.20
N PHE A 119 -10.43 -4.45 -11.17
CA PHE A 119 -11.46 -4.77 -10.17
C PHE A 119 -11.93 -3.54 -9.38
N ILE A 120 -11.04 -2.59 -9.09
CA ILE A 120 -11.43 -1.26 -8.56
C ILE A 120 -12.42 -0.59 -9.52
N LYS A 121 -12.08 -0.51 -10.81
CA LYS A 121 -12.93 0.18 -11.80
C LYS A 121 -14.28 -0.50 -12.02
N GLU A 122 -14.38 -1.81 -11.80
CA GLU A 122 -15.61 -2.60 -11.96
C GLU A 122 -16.55 -2.54 -10.74
N HIS A 123 -16.09 -2.02 -9.60
CA HIS A 123 -16.90 -2.00 -8.39
C HIS A 123 -18.06 -1.01 -8.48
N LYS A 124 -19.22 -1.36 -7.88
CA LYS A 124 -20.46 -0.55 -7.91
C LYS A 124 -20.32 0.88 -7.34
N LEU A 125 -19.37 1.10 -6.44
CA LEU A 125 -19.10 2.38 -5.80
C LEU A 125 -17.97 3.17 -6.50
N PHE A 126 -17.41 2.64 -7.58
CA PHE A 126 -16.44 3.38 -8.36
C PHE A 126 -17.12 4.56 -9.07
N ASP A 127 -16.66 5.77 -8.78
CA ASP A 127 -17.04 6.97 -9.51
C ASP A 127 -15.76 7.62 -10.09
N PRO A 128 -15.58 7.64 -11.42
CA PRO A 128 -14.37 8.18 -12.06
C PRO A 128 -14.17 9.69 -11.83
N LYS A 129 -15.18 10.42 -11.36
CA LYS A 129 -15.03 11.84 -10.98
C LYS A 129 -14.18 11.98 -9.72
N ILE A 130 -14.49 11.17 -8.71
CA ILE A 130 -13.81 11.20 -7.41
C ILE A 130 -12.63 10.24 -7.34
N MET A 131 -12.61 9.16 -8.13
CA MET A 131 -11.61 8.09 -8.01
C MET A 131 -10.78 7.92 -9.29
N THR A 132 -9.46 7.90 -9.14
CA THR A 132 -8.50 7.57 -10.19
C THR A 132 -7.76 6.30 -9.82
N ALA A 133 -7.97 5.23 -10.59
CA ALA A 133 -7.28 3.96 -10.38
C ALA A 133 -6.29 3.67 -11.52
N PHE A 134 -5.02 3.45 -11.18
CA PHE A 134 -3.93 3.33 -12.15
C PHE A 134 -2.92 2.24 -11.75
N GLN A 135 -2.21 1.71 -12.74
CA GLN A 135 -1.21 0.67 -12.51
C GLN A 135 0.13 1.36 -12.17
N ALA A 136 0.75 1.00 -11.05
CA ALA A 136 2.01 1.61 -10.62
C ALA A 136 2.98 0.57 -10.03
N ASP A 137 4.25 0.67 -10.42
CA ASP A 137 5.35 0.06 -9.68
C ASP A 137 5.97 1.15 -8.79
N VAL A 138 5.65 1.14 -7.50
CA VAL A 138 6.11 2.13 -6.52
C VAL A 138 7.61 2.07 -6.23
N THR A 139 8.34 1.23 -6.96
CA THR A 139 9.80 1.13 -6.91
C THR A 139 10.50 1.82 -8.08
N THR A 140 9.75 2.61 -8.86
CA THR A 140 10.24 3.36 -10.03
C THR A 140 10.04 4.88 -9.88
N ASP A 141 10.89 5.67 -10.53
CA ASP A 141 11.01 7.12 -10.34
C ASP A 141 9.78 7.96 -10.79
N ASP A 142 8.83 7.37 -11.53
CA ASP A 142 7.61 8.06 -12.01
C ASP A 142 6.31 7.39 -11.56
N CYS A 143 6.37 6.59 -10.48
CA CYS A 143 5.25 5.74 -10.06
C CYS A 143 3.95 6.48 -9.71
N PHE A 144 3.99 7.80 -9.53
CA PHE A 144 2.86 8.65 -9.18
C PHE A 144 2.54 9.72 -10.23
N SER A 145 2.95 9.52 -11.49
CA SER A 145 2.69 10.46 -12.58
C SER A 145 1.20 10.76 -12.84
N ASP A 146 0.31 9.84 -12.47
CA ASP A 146 -1.15 9.99 -12.59
C ASP A 146 -1.78 10.78 -11.42
N ILE A 147 -1.00 11.15 -10.40
CA ILE A 147 -1.44 11.98 -9.28
C ILE A 147 -1.27 13.46 -9.64
N HIS A 148 -2.34 14.22 -9.51
CA HIS A 148 -2.37 15.65 -9.88
C HIS A 148 -2.88 16.55 -8.75
N ASP A 149 -3.51 15.97 -7.72
CA ASP A 149 -3.92 16.67 -6.51
C ASP A 149 -2.87 16.49 -5.39
N SER A 150 -2.86 17.44 -4.45
CA SER A 150 -2.13 17.26 -3.18
C SER A 150 -2.76 16.10 -2.39
N ILE A 151 -1.94 15.21 -1.85
CA ILE A 151 -2.37 14.07 -1.05
C ILE A 151 -2.36 14.46 0.43
N ASP A 152 -3.48 14.25 1.12
CA ASP A 152 -3.59 14.48 2.57
C ASP A 152 -3.23 13.21 3.36
N VAL A 153 -3.64 12.03 2.88
CA VAL A 153 -3.36 10.74 3.51
C VAL A 153 -2.91 9.72 2.48
N ALA A 154 -1.85 8.98 2.81
CA ALA A 154 -1.38 7.81 2.06
C ALA A 154 -1.49 6.55 2.93
N THR A 155 -2.08 5.50 2.36
CA THR A 155 -2.20 4.18 3.01
C THR A 155 -1.42 3.13 2.24
N LEU A 156 -0.64 2.31 2.97
CA LEU A 156 0.28 1.30 2.42
C LEU A 156 0.17 -0.02 3.20
N ILE A 157 -1.02 -0.62 3.24
CA ILE A 157 -1.27 -1.81 4.08
C ILE A 157 -0.71 -3.06 3.39
N PHE A 158 0.29 -3.70 4.01
CA PHE A 158 1.00 -4.89 3.51
C PHE A 158 1.80 -4.67 2.20
N VAL A 159 2.13 -3.42 1.87
CA VAL A 159 2.91 -3.09 0.66
C VAL A 159 4.41 -3.13 0.94
N LEU A 160 4.88 -2.40 1.95
CA LEU A 160 6.32 -2.19 2.16
C LEU A 160 7.05 -3.51 2.45
N SER A 161 6.41 -4.45 3.13
CA SER A 161 6.95 -5.79 3.39
C SER A 161 7.13 -6.64 2.12
N ALA A 162 6.53 -6.26 1.00
CA ALA A 162 6.63 -6.96 -0.28
C ALA A 162 7.66 -6.33 -1.23
N ILE A 163 8.37 -5.29 -0.79
CA ILE A 163 9.40 -4.60 -1.56
C ILE A 163 10.77 -4.99 -1.03
N HIS A 164 11.70 -5.33 -1.93
CA HIS A 164 13.06 -5.64 -1.53
C HIS A 164 13.75 -4.43 -0.86
N PRO A 165 14.46 -4.59 0.28
CA PRO A 165 15.08 -3.49 1.03
C PRO A 165 15.97 -2.56 0.20
N GLN A 166 16.66 -3.08 -0.82
CA GLN A 166 17.51 -2.26 -1.70
C GLN A 166 16.74 -1.22 -2.52
N LYS A 167 15.44 -1.42 -2.73
CA LYS A 167 14.58 -0.50 -3.49
C LYS A 167 14.07 0.69 -2.66
N PHE A 168 14.38 0.73 -1.35
CA PHE A 168 14.04 1.86 -0.48
C PHE A 168 15.14 2.93 -0.41
N GLN A 169 16.35 2.61 -0.88
CA GLN A 169 17.46 3.54 -0.87
C GLN A 169 17.30 4.49 -2.06
N SER A 170 17.37 5.79 -1.79
CA SER A 170 17.54 6.77 -2.86
C SER A 170 18.82 6.43 -3.62
N GLN A 171 18.75 6.35 -4.95
CA GLN A 171 19.98 6.43 -5.73
C GLN A 171 20.50 7.86 -5.62
N GLU A 172 21.22 8.17 -4.53
CA GLU A 172 22.08 9.34 -4.52
C GLU A 172 23.22 9.07 -5.51
N SER A 173 22.99 9.49 -6.75
CA SER A 173 24.02 9.62 -7.76
C SER A 173 24.75 10.93 -7.48
N PHE A 174 25.93 10.84 -6.86
CA PHE A 174 26.91 11.95 -6.83
C PHE A 174 27.60 12.10 -8.19
#